data_AF-A0A1Q7MZ62-F1
#
_entry.id   AF-A0A1Q7MZ62-F1
#
_cell.length_a   1.000
_cell.length_b   1.000
_cell.length_c   1.000
_cell.angle_alpha   90.00
_cell.angle_beta   90.00
_cell.angle_gamma   90.00
#
_symmetry.space_group_name_H-M   'P 1'
#
loop_
_entity.id
_entity.type
_entity.pdbx_description
1 polymer ?
#
loop_
_entity_poly.entity_id
_entity_poly.type
_entity_poly.pdbx_seq_one_letter_code
_entity_poly.pdbx_strand_id
1 'polypeptide(L)'
;MQKGLSVVLAGAVGLLMALAVPVAAHHAFSAEYDNTKPVTLRGTVKKMEWINPHSWMTLEVKTEDGRVETWEVEAGAPNSMFRRGFNRDSLPVGTELVVHGYQAKDGKNRANGGSITFPDGRTLFLGGSNPDSPENKK
;
A
#
# COMPACT_ATOMS: atom_id res chain seq x y z
N MET A 1 -18.02 27.31 62.51
CA MET A 1 -18.46 26.31 61.49
C MET A 1 -17.60 26.46 60.25
N GLN A 2 -16.69 25.52 60.00
CA GLN A 2 -15.91 25.40 58.76
C GLN A 2 -16.71 24.59 57.74
N LYS A 3 -16.95 25.14 56.53
CA LYS A 3 -17.13 24.45 55.24
C LYS A 3 -16.74 25.49 54.19
N GLY A 4 -15.63 25.44 53.47
CA GLY A 4 -15.13 24.35 52.64
C GLY A 4 -15.19 24.83 51.19
N LEU A 5 -14.32 25.77 50.81
CA LEU A 5 -14.17 26.23 49.43
C LEU A 5 -12.97 25.51 48.82
N SER A 6 -13.23 24.39 48.17
CA SER A 6 -12.27 23.70 47.32
C SER A 6 -13.07 22.89 46.32
N VAL A 7 -12.51 22.68 45.14
CA VAL A 7 -13.09 21.97 43.99
C VAL A 7 -13.94 22.84 43.06
N VAL A 8 -13.34 23.92 42.55
CA VAL A 8 -13.64 24.35 41.18
C VAL A 8 -12.29 24.62 40.53
N LEU A 9 -11.69 23.61 39.89
CA LEU A 9 -10.70 23.78 38.81
C LEU A 9 -10.19 22.44 38.22
N ALA A 10 -10.68 21.27 38.64
CA ALA A 10 -10.19 19.98 38.14
C ALA A 10 -10.92 19.46 36.88
N GLY A 11 -12.03 20.09 36.46
CA GLY A 11 -12.88 19.55 35.40
C GLY A 11 -12.54 19.98 33.97
N ALA A 12 -11.76 21.06 33.77
CA ALA A 12 -11.57 21.66 32.44
C ALA A 12 -10.35 21.12 31.68
N VAL A 13 -9.38 20.50 32.36
CA VAL A 13 -8.14 20.01 31.72
C VAL A 13 -8.29 18.55 31.22
N GLY A 14 -9.28 17.80 31.72
CA GLY A 14 -9.47 16.39 31.37
C GLY A 14 -10.18 16.13 30.03
N LEU A 15 -10.84 17.13 29.44
CA LEU A 15 -11.68 16.92 28.24
C LEU A 15 -10.92 17.08 26.91
N LEU A 16 -9.67 17.54 26.93
CA LEU A 16 -8.87 17.78 25.73
C LEU A 16 -8.04 16.56 25.27
N MET A 17 -8.01 15.46 26.04
CA MET A 17 -7.08 14.33 25.80
C MET A 17 -7.70 13.11 25.10
N ALA A 18 -8.99 13.11 24.75
CA ALA A 18 -9.70 11.88 24.38
C ALA A 18 -10.08 11.71 22.90
N LEU A 19 -9.66 12.61 22.00
CA LEU A 19 -9.95 12.49 20.55
C LEU A 19 -8.66 12.40 19.74
N ALA A 20 -7.75 11.51 20.13
CA ALA A 20 -6.73 11.02 19.21
C ALA A 20 -7.41 10.09 18.20
N VAL A 21 -8.15 10.65 17.25
CA VAL A 21 -8.59 9.92 16.06
C VAL A 21 -7.31 9.56 15.31
N PRO A 22 -7.00 8.27 15.08
CA PRO A 22 -5.88 7.93 14.22
C PRO A 22 -6.16 8.52 12.84
N VAL A 23 -5.48 9.61 12.51
CA VAL A 23 -5.48 10.14 11.15
C VAL A 23 -4.72 9.11 10.33
N ALA A 24 -5.47 8.22 9.67
CA ALA A 24 -4.95 7.35 8.64
C ALA A 24 -4.42 8.25 7.51
N ALA A 25 -3.13 8.57 7.55
CA ALA A 25 -2.47 9.29 6.48
C ALA A 25 -2.40 8.35 5.28
N HIS A 26 -3.32 8.48 4.32
CA HIS A 26 -3.10 8.00 2.97
C HIS A 26 -2.13 8.99 2.32
N HIS A 27 -0.85 8.62 2.22
CA HIS A 27 0.14 9.47 1.55
C HIS A 27 -0.22 9.64 0.07
N ALA A 28 0.06 10.82 -0.46
CA ALA A 28 -0.08 11.07 -1.90
C ALA A 28 0.98 10.27 -2.66
N PHE A 29 0.62 9.72 -3.83
CA PHE A 29 1.56 9.01 -4.70
C PHE A 29 2.87 9.77 -4.90
N SER A 30 2.77 11.07 -5.22
CA SER A 30 3.92 11.92 -5.53
C SER A 30 4.84 12.18 -4.32
N ALA A 31 4.41 11.87 -3.09
CA ALA A 31 5.28 11.95 -1.93
C ALA A 31 6.32 10.82 -1.92
N GLU A 32 5.90 9.60 -2.30
CA GLU A 32 6.71 8.38 -2.17
C GLU A 32 7.28 7.89 -3.51
N TYR A 33 6.58 8.12 -4.62
CA TYR A 33 6.84 7.50 -5.91
C TYR A 33 7.10 8.52 -7.02
N ASP A 34 7.90 8.12 -8.00
CA ASP A 34 8.29 8.95 -9.14
C ASP A 34 7.52 8.52 -10.40
N ASN A 35 6.56 9.34 -10.84
CA ASN A 35 5.77 9.06 -12.05
C ASN A 35 6.58 9.13 -13.35
N THR A 36 7.84 9.58 -13.30
CA THR A 36 8.76 9.57 -14.43
C THR A 36 9.62 8.30 -14.50
N LYS A 37 9.50 7.41 -13.51
CA LYS A 37 10.26 6.15 -13.40
C LYS A 37 9.33 4.94 -13.42
N PRO A 38 8.72 4.61 -14.58
CA PRO A 38 7.95 3.38 -14.71
C PRO A 38 8.87 2.17 -14.55
N VAL A 39 8.37 1.12 -13.88
CA VAL A 39 9.06 -0.14 -13.71
C VAL A 39 8.19 -1.29 -14.20
N THR A 40 8.85 -2.29 -14.79
CA THR A 40 8.23 -3.58 -15.14
C THR A 40 8.99 -4.68 -14.42
N LEU A 41 8.33 -5.30 -13.43
CA LEU A 41 8.93 -6.33 -12.58
C LEU A 41 8.37 -7.68 -12.98
N ARG A 42 9.18 -8.54 -13.60
CA ARG A 42 8.87 -9.96 -13.75
C ARG A 42 9.43 -10.70 -12.54
N GLY A 43 8.56 -11.24 -11.70
CA GLY A 43 9.00 -11.85 -10.45
C GLY A 43 8.04 -12.90 -9.93
N THR A 44 8.52 -13.61 -8.90
CA THR A 44 7.77 -14.65 -8.20
C THR A 44 7.22 -14.10 -6.89
N VAL A 45 5.93 -14.30 -6.63
CA VAL A 45 5.28 -13.89 -5.37
C VAL A 45 5.91 -14.63 -4.21
N LYS A 46 6.54 -13.89 -3.32
CA LYS A 46 7.09 -14.41 -2.06
C LYS A 46 6.11 -14.28 -0.90
N LYS A 47 5.33 -13.19 -0.90
CA LYS A 47 4.38 -12.87 0.17
C LYS A 47 3.29 -11.95 -0.36
N MET A 48 2.06 -12.12 0.13
CA MET A 48 0.97 -11.18 -0.07
C MET A 48 0.37 -10.81 1.29
N GLU A 49 0.32 -9.51 1.58
CA GLU A 49 -0.18 -8.95 2.83
C GLU A 49 -1.41 -8.08 2.57
N TRP A 50 -2.56 -8.54 3.03
CA TRP A 50 -3.84 -7.84 2.88
C TRP A 50 -4.07 -6.86 4.05
N ILE A 51 -3.27 -5.79 4.08
CA ILE A 51 -3.29 -4.77 5.16
C ILE A 51 -4.07 -3.53 4.70
N ASN A 52 -4.77 -2.87 5.61
CA ASN A 52 -5.41 -1.58 5.38
C ASN A 52 -4.52 -0.47 5.99
N PRO A 53 -4.18 0.62 5.28
CA PRO A 53 -4.76 1.07 4.01
C PRO A 53 -4.14 0.54 2.72
N HIS A 54 -2.95 -0.07 2.80
CA HIS A 54 -2.24 -0.59 1.63
C HIS A 54 -1.95 -2.06 1.80
N SER A 55 -2.36 -2.84 0.79
CA SER A 55 -1.90 -4.22 0.68
C SER A 55 -0.48 -4.21 0.09
N TRP A 56 0.32 -5.21 0.43
CA TRP A 56 1.71 -5.30 -0.02
C TRP A 56 2.00 -6.67 -0.62
N MET A 57 2.66 -6.68 -1.78
CA MET A 57 3.16 -7.89 -2.43
C MET A 57 4.68 -7.87 -2.46
N THR A 58 5.31 -8.90 -1.90
CA THR A 58 6.75 -9.09 -1.99
C THR A 58 7.07 -10.00 -3.18
N LEU A 59 7.98 -9.56 -4.05
CA LEU A 59 8.44 -10.31 -5.21
C LEU A 59 9.92 -10.65 -5.11
N GLU A 60 10.28 -11.83 -5.59
CA GLU A 60 11.66 -12.16 -5.98
C GLU A 60 11.80 -11.92 -7.49
N VAL A 61 12.64 -10.95 -7.87
CA VAL A 61 12.87 -10.53 -9.25
C VAL A 61 14.29 -10.95 -9.65
N LYS A 62 14.41 -11.74 -10.72
CA LYS A 62 15.72 -12.14 -11.24
C LYS A 62 16.21 -11.07 -12.22
N THR A 63 17.39 -10.52 -11.96
CA THR A 63 18.05 -9.53 -12.82
C THR A 63 18.81 -10.21 -13.95
N GLU A 64 19.19 -9.45 -14.98
CA GLU A 64 19.92 -9.95 -16.15
C GLU A 64 21.29 -10.56 -15.78
N ASP A 65 21.94 -10.03 -14.75
CA ASP A 65 23.20 -10.54 -14.20
C ASP A 65 23.03 -11.81 -13.33
N GLY A 66 21.80 -12.32 -13.21
CA GLY A 66 21.48 -13.55 -12.50
C GLY A 66 21.28 -13.38 -10.99
N ARG A 67 21.42 -12.17 -10.43
CA ARG A 67 21.05 -11.90 -9.03
C ARG A 67 19.54 -11.99 -8.83
N VAL A 68 19.14 -12.19 -7.58
CA VAL A 68 17.73 -12.13 -7.16
C VAL A 68 17.58 -10.94 -6.24
N GLU A 69 16.69 -10.04 -6.61
CA GLU A 69 16.34 -8.85 -5.85
C GLU A 69 14.96 -9.02 -5.23
N THR A 70 14.82 -8.63 -3.96
CA THR A 70 13.51 -8.57 -3.30
C THR A 70 12.88 -7.21 -3.57
N TRP A 71 11.65 -7.21 -4.07
CA TRP A 71 10.87 -6.02 -4.35
C TRP A 71 9.60 -5.98 -3.50
N GLU A 72 9.27 -4.82 -2.95
CA GLU A 72 8.00 -4.56 -2.28
C GLU A 72 7.08 -3.75 -3.19
N VAL A 73 5.89 -4.27 -3.47
CA VAL A 73 4.90 -3.62 -4.33
C VAL A 73 3.72 -3.19 -3.47
N GLU A 74 3.54 -1.87 -3.35
CA GLU A 74 2.36 -1.26 -2.73
C GLU A 74 1.15 -1.43 -3.65
N ALA A 75 0.02 -1.84 -3.09
CA ALA A 75 -1.27 -1.93 -3.76
C ALA A 75 -2.34 -1.15 -2.97
N GLY A 76 -3.55 -1.10 -3.52
CA GLY A 76 -4.68 -0.49 -2.85
C GLY A 76 -5.15 -1.24 -1.60
N ALA A 77 -6.12 -0.64 -0.91
CA ALA A 77 -6.78 -1.26 0.23
C ALA A 77 -7.43 -2.61 -0.16
N PRO A 78 -7.44 -3.63 0.73
CA PRO A 78 -7.95 -4.97 0.43
C PRO A 78 -9.37 -4.96 -0.12
N ASN A 79 -10.27 -4.15 0.45
CA ASN A 79 -11.65 -4.06 -0.02
C ASN A 79 -11.76 -3.52 -1.45
N SER A 80 -10.90 -2.58 -1.84
CA SER A 80 -10.87 -2.05 -3.21
C SER A 80 -10.29 -3.09 -4.17
N MET A 81 -9.25 -3.80 -3.76
CA MET A 81 -8.69 -4.93 -4.51
C MET A 81 -9.74 -6.02 -4.74
N PHE A 82 -10.49 -6.42 -3.71
CA PHE A 82 -11.50 -7.49 -3.86
C PHE A 82 -12.63 -7.12 -4.82
N ARG A 83 -13.05 -5.85 -4.84
CA ARG A 83 -14.02 -5.37 -5.84
C ARG A 83 -13.48 -5.39 -7.28
N ARG A 84 -12.15 -5.50 -7.45
CA ARG A 84 -11.48 -5.65 -8.76
C ARG A 84 -11.22 -7.10 -9.15
N GLY A 85 -11.81 -8.05 -8.44
CA GLY A 85 -11.73 -9.48 -8.76
C GLY A 85 -10.60 -10.22 -8.04
N PHE A 86 -9.87 -9.57 -7.13
CA PHE A 86 -9.01 -10.29 -6.20
C PHE A 86 -9.83 -11.00 -5.13
N ASN A 87 -9.25 -12.05 -4.57
CA ASN A 87 -9.61 -12.67 -3.31
C ASN A 87 -8.31 -13.01 -2.56
N ARG A 88 -8.42 -13.57 -1.36
CA ARG A 88 -7.25 -13.88 -0.51
C ARG A 88 -6.27 -14.86 -1.16
N ASP A 89 -6.76 -15.68 -2.09
CA ASP A 89 -6.02 -16.75 -2.77
C ASP A 89 -5.59 -16.36 -4.20
N SER A 90 -5.82 -15.12 -4.62
CA SER A 90 -5.50 -14.67 -5.99
C SER A 90 -4.00 -14.52 -6.26
N LEU A 91 -3.20 -14.43 -5.22
CA LEU A 91 -1.74 -14.25 -5.28
C LEU A 91 -1.03 -15.30 -4.42
N PRO A 92 -1.12 -16.59 -4.78
CA PRO A 92 -0.43 -17.62 -4.03
C PRO A 92 1.08 -17.46 -4.14
N VAL A 93 1.80 -17.81 -3.07
CA VAL A 93 3.27 -17.84 -3.06
C VAL A 93 3.76 -18.79 -4.16
N GLY A 94 4.80 -18.38 -4.88
CA GLY A 94 5.35 -19.12 -6.02
C GLY A 94 4.74 -18.73 -7.37
N THR A 95 3.72 -17.86 -7.41
CA THR A 95 3.17 -17.37 -8.68
C THR A 95 4.16 -16.45 -9.38
N GLU A 96 4.56 -16.79 -10.60
CA GLU A 96 5.24 -15.83 -11.47
C GLU A 96 4.22 -14.87 -12.09
N LEU A 97 4.51 -13.58 -12.05
CA LEU A 97 3.70 -12.55 -12.69
C LEU A 97 4.56 -11.37 -13.14
N VAL A 98 3.95 -10.50 -13.95
CA VAL A 98 4.55 -9.22 -14.34
C VAL A 98 3.79 -8.10 -13.65
N VAL A 99 4.50 -7.21 -12.96
CA VAL A 99 3.96 -5.97 -12.39
C VAL A 99 4.36 -4.80 -13.26
N HIS A 100 3.40 -3.93 -13.57
CA HIS A 100 3.67 -2.59 -14.07
C HIS A 100 3.36 -1.57 -12.98
N GLY A 101 4.27 -0.63 -12.77
CA GLY A 101 4.14 0.36 -11.70
C GLY A 101 5.19 1.47 -11.78
N TYR A 102 5.42 2.14 -10.65
CA TYR A 102 6.37 3.24 -10.55
C TYR A 102 7.31 3.07 -9.36
N GLN A 103 8.60 3.34 -9.55
CA GLN A 103 9.61 3.17 -8.51
C GLN A 103 9.48 4.20 -7.39
N ALA A 104 9.80 3.79 -6.16
CA ALA A 104 9.94 4.69 -5.02
C ALA A 104 11.10 5.67 -5.22
N LYS A 105 10.94 6.89 -4.69
CA LYS A 105 11.94 7.96 -4.76
C LYS A 105 13.16 7.71 -3.88
N ASP A 106 13.01 6.91 -2.82
CA ASP A 106 14.03 6.66 -1.80
C ASP A 106 15.13 5.68 -2.26
N GLY A 107 15.09 5.22 -3.52
CA GLY A 107 16.09 4.34 -4.10
C GLY A 107 16.01 2.88 -3.65
N LYS A 108 15.02 2.52 -2.82
CA LYS A 108 14.77 1.13 -2.45
C LYS A 108 14.10 0.38 -3.61
N ASN A 109 14.18 -0.94 -3.55
CA ASN A 109 13.42 -1.85 -4.43
C ASN A 109 11.96 -1.90 -3.99
N ARG A 110 11.29 -0.77 -4.12
CA ARG A 110 9.90 -0.57 -3.76
C ARG A 110 9.20 0.11 -4.91
N ALA A 111 7.98 -0.32 -5.21
CA ALA A 111 7.19 0.22 -6.28
C ALA A 111 5.74 0.40 -5.85
N ASN A 112 5.08 1.41 -6.40
CA ASN A 112 3.64 1.49 -6.39
C ASN A 112 3.12 0.69 -7.60
N GLY A 113 2.36 -0.36 -7.32
CA GLY A 113 1.82 -1.25 -8.34
C GLY A 113 0.60 -0.66 -9.04
N GLY A 114 0.60 -0.68 -10.37
CA GLY A 114 -0.55 -0.28 -11.19
C GLY A 114 -1.38 -1.51 -11.58
N SER A 115 -0.74 -2.46 -12.25
CA SER A 115 -1.36 -3.71 -12.69
C SER A 115 -0.44 -4.90 -12.55
N ILE A 116 -1.04 -6.08 -12.52
CA ILE A 116 -0.36 -7.36 -12.65
C ILE A 116 -0.89 -8.11 -13.85
N THR A 117 -0.02 -8.83 -14.54
CA THR A 117 -0.37 -9.77 -15.61
C THR A 117 0.12 -11.16 -15.24
N PHE A 118 -0.83 -12.09 -15.17
CA PHE A 118 -0.58 -13.50 -14.88
C PHE A 118 -0.04 -14.25 -16.11
N PRO A 119 0.53 -15.46 -15.94
CA PRO A 119 1.06 -16.24 -17.06
C PRO A 119 0.01 -16.62 -18.11
N ASP A 120 -1.26 -16.71 -17.71
CA ASP A 120 -2.41 -16.97 -18.59
C ASP A 120 -2.86 -15.73 -19.40
N GLY A 121 -2.19 -14.60 -19.22
CA GLY A 121 -2.50 -13.32 -19.88
C GLY A 121 -3.60 -12.51 -19.21
N ARG A 122 -4.20 -13.00 -18.12
CA ARG A 122 -5.17 -12.22 -17.34
C ARG A 122 -4.47 -11.05 -16.66
N THR A 123 -5.06 -9.86 -16.73
CA THR A 123 -4.56 -8.65 -16.06
C THR A 123 -5.53 -8.19 -14.98
N LEU A 124 -5.02 -7.84 -13.81
CA LEU A 124 -5.78 -7.20 -12.74
C LEU A 124 -5.10 -5.89 -12.29
N PHE A 125 -5.90 -4.91 -11.87
CA PHE A 125 -5.39 -3.62 -11.40
C PHE A 125 -5.24 -3.62 -9.88
N LEU A 126 -4.03 -3.31 -9.41
CA LEU A 126 -3.70 -3.19 -7.98
C LEU A 126 -4.32 -1.91 -7.37
N GLY A 127 -4.52 -0.90 -8.23
CA GLY A 127 -5.08 0.42 -7.92
C GLY A 127 -4.39 1.13 -6.75
N GLY A 128 -5.16 1.87 -5.95
CA GLY A 128 -4.59 2.66 -4.87
C GLY A 128 -4.19 4.04 -5.37
N SER A 129 -3.01 4.53 -5.01
CA SER A 129 -2.55 5.88 -5.40
C SER A 129 -1.96 5.94 -6.81
N ASN A 130 -1.81 4.81 -7.51
CA ASN A 130 -1.20 4.75 -8.84
C ASN A 130 -1.96 5.62 -9.85
N PRO A 131 -1.28 6.52 -10.60
CA PRO A 131 -1.94 7.42 -11.54
C PRO A 131 -2.62 6.69 -12.72
N ASP A 132 -2.15 5.49 -13.08
CA ASP A 132 -2.72 4.71 -14.18
C ASP A 132 -3.94 3.88 -13.76
N SER A 133 -4.30 3.89 -12.48
CA SER A 133 -5.49 3.22 -11.98
C SER A 133 -6.74 3.75 -12.69
N PRO A 134 -7.68 2.89 -13.11
CA PRO A 134 -8.91 3.34 -13.77
C PRO A 134 -9.70 4.41 -13.00
N GLU A 135 -9.67 4.39 -11.67
CA GLU A 135 -10.32 5.41 -10.82
C GLU A 135 -9.62 6.77 -10.76
N ASN A 136 -8.33 6.83 -11.11
CA ASN A 136 -7.49 8.01 -10.97
C ASN A 136 -7.31 8.75 -12.30
N LYS A 137 -7.73 8.14 -13.41
CA LYS A 137 -7.84 8.79 -14.72
C LYS A 137 -9.00 9.79 -14.69
N LYS A 138 -8.67 11.08 -14.59
CA LYS A 138 -9.63 12.19 -14.74
C LYS A 138 -9.92 12.48 -16.20
#